data_AF-A0A920SBL4-F1
#
_entry.id   AF-A0A920SBL4-F1
#
_cell.length_a   1.000
_cell.length_b   1.000
_cell.length_c   1.000
_cell.angle_alpha   90.00
_cell.angle_beta   90.00
_cell.angle_gamma   90.00
#
_symmetry.space_group_name_H-M   'P 1'
#
loop_
_entity.id
_entity.type
_entity.pdbx_description
1 polymer ?
#
loop_
_entity_poly.entity_id
_entity_poly.type
_entity_poly.pdbx_seq_one_letter_code
_entity_poly.pdbx_strand_id
1 'polypeptide(L)'
;MAVTSLAINERRPYADGMPFGDVGEFKQIDGVVNFAVDPSAIPNSKITDLTLAPKNPAGEVEFSSEFRIFKTQIDRMKGSHKLFFDVVNRGRPLSLMRINSAVDSDPRGPGQWLSDEAGIH
;
A
#
# COMPACT_ATOMS: atom_id res chain seq x y z
N MET A 1 -9.49 2.45 -13.80
CA MET A 1 -8.31 2.90 -13.03
C MET A 1 -7.09 2.21 -13.64
N ALA A 2 -6.17 2.97 -14.26
CA ALA A 2 -4.98 2.40 -14.87
C ALA A 2 -3.78 2.64 -13.94
N VAL A 3 -3.29 1.58 -13.31
CA VAL A 3 -1.97 1.61 -12.66
C VAL A 3 -0.93 1.80 -13.75
N THR A 4 -0.10 2.83 -13.64
CA THR A 4 0.94 3.13 -14.64
C THR A 4 2.30 2.55 -14.27
N SER A 5 2.61 2.49 -12.97
CA SER A 5 3.84 1.87 -12.47
C SER A 5 3.77 1.50 -10.99
N LEU A 6 4.66 0.59 -10.58
CA LEU A 6 4.96 0.30 -9.18
C LEU A 6 6.45 0.52 -8.96
N ALA A 7 6.79 1.45 -8.07
CA ALA A 7 8.13 1.62 -7.54
C ALA A 7 8.24 0.84 -6.23
N ILE A 8 9.24 -0.04 -6.11
CA ILE A 8 9.51 -0.76 -4.86
C ILE A 8 10.66 -0.06 -4.17
N ASN A 9 10.37 0.50 -3.00
CA ASN A 9 11.33 1.26 -2.21
C ASN A 9 12.13 0.32 -1.31
N GLU A 10 11.46 -0.65 -0.69
CA GLU A 10 12.10 -1.53 0.30
C GLU A 10 11.59 -2.97 0.24
N ARG A 11 12.49 -3.91 0.56
CA ARG A 11 12.16 -5.31 0.86
C ARG A 11 12.92 -5.75 2.08
N ARG A 12 12.23 -6.31 3.07
CA ARG A 12 12.87 -6.80 4.30
C ARG A 12 12.13 -7.98 4.92
N PRO A 13 12.79 -8.79 5.76
CA PRO A 13 12.09 -9.75 6.61
C PRO A 13 11.02 -9.04 7.44
N TYR A 14 9.83 -9.64 7.54
CA TYR A 14 8.81 -9.16 8.45
C TYR A 14 9.03 -9.76 9.84
N ALA A 15 8.77 -8.97 10.89
CA ALA A 15 8.93 -9.40 12.29
C ALA A 15 10.30 -10.05 12.54
N ASP A 16 11.37 -9.43 12.04
CA ASP A 16 12.76 -9.90 12.14
C ASP A 16 12.98 -11.36 11.66
N GLY A 17 12.15 -11.83 10.72
CA GLY A 17 12.23 -13.19 10.19
C GLY A 17 11.55 -14.24 11.06
N MET A 18 10.69 -13.85 12.00
CA MET A 18 9.92 -14.81 12.78
C MET A 18 9.05 -15.71 11.86
N PRO A 19 9.08 -17.04 12.02
CA PRO A 19 8.23 -17.94 11.26
C PRO A 19 6.78 -17.92 11.79
N PHE A 20 5.81 -18.01 10.89
CA PHE A 20 4.39 -18.06 11.21
C PHE A 20 3.83 -19.45 10.91
N GLY A 21 3.81 -20.32 11.92
CA GLY A 21 3.37 -21.72 11.78
C GLY A 21 4.09 -22.45 10.64
N ASP A 22 3.38 -23.34 9.94
CA ASP A 22 3.94 -24.16 8.85
C ASP A 22 4.16 -23.38 7.53
N VAL A 23 3.69 -22.13 7.47
CA VAL A 23 3.83 -21.23 6.31
C VAL A 23 5.23 -20.62 6.25
N GLY A 24 5.89 -20.49 7.41
CA GLY A 24 7.26 -20.00 7.52
C GLY A 24 7.36 -18.47 7.59
N GLU A 25 8.52 -17.95 7.24
CA GLU A 25 8.84 -16.53 7.35
C GLU A 25 8.11 -15.70 6.27
N PHE A 26 7.76 -14.47 6.64
CA PHE A 26 7.21 -13.49 5.73
C PHE A 26 8.25 -12.42 5.42
N LYS A 27 8.15 -11.85 4.22
CA LYS A 27 8.81 -10.60 3.87
C LYS A 27 7.80 -9.50 3.62
N GLN A 28 8.19 -8.30 4.00
CA GLN A 28 7.46 -7.08 3.71
C GLN A 28 8.08 -6.39 2.49
N ILE A 29 7.21 -5.87 1.64
CA ILE A 29 7.57 -5.05 0.48
C ILE A 29 6.79 -3.74 0.59
N ASP A 30 7.52 -2.63 0.66
CA ASP A 30 6.95 -1.28 0.70
C ASP A 30 7.31 -0.55 -0.60
N GLY A 31 6.41 0.29 -1.08
CA GLY A 31 6.62 1.04 -2.31
C GLY A 31 5.51 2.02 -2.63
N VAL A 32 5.57 2.59 -3.84
CA VAL A 32 4.61 3.57 -4.36
C VAL A 32 3.98 3.01 -5.64
N VAL A 33 2.66 3.10 -5.73
CA VAL A 33 1.89 2.84 -6.95
C VAL A 33 1.48 4.17 -7.57
N ASN A 34 1.74 4.32 -8.86
CA ASN A 34 1.36 5.49 -9.64
C ASN A 34 0.13 5.17 -10.49
N PHE A 35 -0.74 6.18 -10.64
CA PHE A 35 -1.98 6.09 -11.39
C PHE A 35 -2.08 7.24 -12.38
N ALA A 36 -2.70 6.95 -13.52
CA ALA A 36 -3.24 7.96 -14.41
C ALA A 36 -4.69 7.57 -14.72
N VAL A 37 -5.61 8.52 -14.59
CA VAL A 37 -7.04 8.25 -14.81
C VAL A 37 -7.68 9.29 -15.72
N ASP A 38 -8.50 8.82 -16.65
CA ASP A 38 -9.39 9.68 -17.41
C ASP A 38 -10.48 10.24 -16.48
N PRO A 39 -10.54 11.57 -16.25
CA PRO A 39 -11.53 12.18 -15.38
C PRO A 39 -12.96 12.10 -15.94
N SER A 40 -13.13 11.84 -17.24
CA SER A 40 -14.43 11.72 -17.91
C SER A 40 -14.99 10.29 -17.92
N ALA A 41 -14.19 9.29 -17.54
CA ALA A 41 -14.63 7.91 -17.53
C ALA A 41 -15.75 7.68 -16.51
N ILE A 42 -16.83 7.00 -16.92
CA ILE A 42 -18.01 6.68 -16.08
C ILE A 42 -17.61 6.12 -14.69
N PRO A 43 -16.65 5.18 -14.56
CA PRO A 43 -16.24 4.66 -13.25
C PRO A 43 -15.66 5.72 -12.29
N ASN A 44 -15.10 6.80 -12.83
CA ASN A 44 -14.44 7.85 -12.05
C ASN A 44 -15.36 9.04 -11.74
N SER A 45 -16.58 9.07 -12.30
CA SER A 45 -17.55 10.16 -12.14
C SER A 45 -17.95 10.47 -10.69
N LYS A 46 -17.76 9.53 -9.77
CA LYS A 46 -18.04 9.71 -8.33
C LYS A 46 -16.90 10.36 -7.55
N ILE A 47 -15.73 10.54 -8.16
CA ILE A 47 -14.57 11.16 -7.51
C ILE A 47 -14.75 12.68 -7.59
N THR A 48 -15.00 13.30 -6.44
CA THR A 48 -15.20 14.75 -6.33
C THR A 48 -13.97 15.51 -6.82
N ASP A 49 -14.21 16.60 -7.54
CA ASP A 49 -13.21 17.52 -8.12
C ASP A 49 -12.18 16.89 -9.07
N LEU A 50 -12.33 15.62 -9.44
CA LEU A 50 -11.40 14.95 -10.36
C LEU A 50 -11.33 15.66 -11.72
N THR A 51 -12.45 16.21 -12.19
CA THR A 51 -12.51 16.95 -13.46
C THR A 51 -11.83 18.32 -13.39
N LEU A 52 -11.62 18.84 -12.18
CA LEU A 52 -10.97 20.13 -11.90
C LEU A 52 -9.45 19.99 -11.67
N ALA A 53 -8.97 18.78 -11.43
CA ALA A 53 -7.56 18.52 -11.19
C ALA A 53 -6.70 18.79 -12.46
N PRO A 54 -5.41 19.18 -12.28
CA PRO A 54 -4.46 19.28 -13.38
C PRO A 54 -4.35 17.97 -14.16
N LYS A 55 -4.17 18.08 -15.48
CA LYS A 55 -4.11 16.93 -16.40
C LYS A 55 -2.75 16.88 -17.07
N ASN A 56 -2.23 15.67 -17.28
CA ASN A 56 -1.03 15.42 -18.07
C ASN A 56 -1.31 15.67 -19.57
N PRO A 57 -0.28 15.63 -20.44
CA PRO A 57 -0.47 15.80 -21.89
C PRO A 57 -1.40 14.77 -22.56
N ALA A 58 -1.65 13.63 -21.90
CA ALA A 58 -2.62 12.62 -22.35
C ALA A 58 -4.06 12.93 -21.89
N GLY A 59 -4.29 14.02 -21.15
CA GLY A 59 -5.60 14.41 -20.65
C GLY A 59 -6.03 13.69 -19.36
N GLU A 60 -5.11 12.96 -18.73
CA GLU A 60 -5.36 12.16 -17.53
C GLU A 60 -4.94 12.90 -16.26
N VAL A 61 -5.58 12.58 -15.15
CA VAL A 61 -5.18 13.05 -13.82
C VAL A 61 -4.20 12.03 -13.22
N GLU A 62 -3.02 12.52 -12.83
CA GLU A 62 -1.96 11.70 -12.23
C GLU A 62 -1.95 11.84 -10.72
N PHE A 63 -1.79 10.71 -10.02
CA PHE A 63 -1.61 10.68 -8.57
C PHE A 63 -0.91 9.39 -8.16
N SER A 64 -0.44 9.34 -6.92
CA SER A 64 0.25 8.18 -6.37
C SER A 64 -0.32 7.79 -5.01
N SER A 65 -0.04 6.56 -4.60
CA SER A 65 -0.30 6.06 -3.25
C SER A 65 0.82 5.14 -2.83
N GLU A 66 1.12 5.10 -1.54
CA GLU A 66 1.98 4.07 -0.99
C GLU A 66 1.25 2.72 -0.93
N PHE A 67 2.01 1.62 -0.97
CA PHE A 67 1.51 0.27 -0.77
C PHE A 67 2.45 -0.55 0.13
N ARG A 68 1.86 -1.55 0.80
CA ARG A 68 2.58 -2.57 1.57
C ARG A 68 2.06 -3.95 1.23
N ILE A 69 2.98 -4.88 0.98
CA ILE A 69 2.66 -6.28 0.72
C ILE A 69 3.43 -7.16 1.70
N PHE A 70 2.72 -8.02 2.42
CA PHE A 70 3.30 -9.15 3.13
C PHE A 70 3.16 -10.40 2.27
N LYS A 71 4.26 -11.11 2.07
CA LYS A 71 4.21 -12.39 1.36
C LYS A 71 5.20 -13.38 1.94
N THR A 72 4.88 -14.65 1.77
CA THR A 72 5.75 -15.75 2.20
C THR A 72 7.11 -15.67 1.51
N GLN A 73 8.17 -15.92 2.28
CA GLN A 73 9.55 -15.86 1.78
C GLN A 73 9.93 -17.13 1.01
N ILE A 74 9.43 -18.28 1.45
CA ILE A 74 9.93 -19.60 1.05
C ILE A 74 9.07 -20.23 -0.04
N ASP A 75 7.74 -20.22 0.10
CA ASP A 75 6.84 -20.90 -0.84
C ASP A 75 5.58 -20.08 -1.12
N ARG A 76 5.40 -19.69 -2.39
CA ARG A 76 4.22 -18.96 -2.87
C ARG A 76 2.94 -19.81 -2.80
N MET A 77 3.06 -21.14 -2.77
CA MET A 77 1.95 -22.10 -2.68
C MET A 77 1.48 -22.34 -1.25
N LYS A 78 2.29 -21.97 -0.24
CA LYS A 78 1.88 -22.02 1.17
C LYS A 78 1.14 -20.77 1.65
N GLY A 79 1.10 -19.73 0.83
CA GLY A 79 0.26 -18.56 1.09
C GLY A 79 -1.22 -18.91 0.96
N SER A 80 -2.10 -18.18 1.66
CA SER A 80 -3.55 -18.42 1.63
C SER A 80 -4.21 -18.13 0.27
N HIS A 81 -3.45 -17.66 -0.74
CA HIS A 81 -3.93 -17.12 -2.02
C HIS A 81 -5.05 -16.06 -1.88
N LYS A 82 -5.17 -15.47 -0.69
CA LYS A 82 -6.14 -14.42 -0.37
C LYS A 82 -5.39 -13.12 -0.17
N LEU A 83 -5.95 -12.03 -0.69
CA LEU A 83 -5.47 -10.70 -0.37
C LEU A 83 -6.22 -10.20 0.87
N PHE A 84 -5.49 -9.99 1.95
CA PHE A 84 -5.97 -9.14 3.02
C PHE A 84 -5.64 -7.68 2.64
N PHE A 85 -6.68 -6.89 2.40
CA PHE A 85 -6.54 -5.53 1.89
C PHE A 85 -7.10 -4.54 2.91
N ASP A 86 -6.28 -3.56 3.28
CA ASP A 86 -6.67 -2.47 4.18
C ASP A 86 -6.50 -1.14 3.44
N VAL A 87 -7.61 -0.40 3.31
CA VAL A 87 -7.57 0.99 2.85
C VAL A 87 -7.38 1.84 4.08
N VAL A 88 -6.14 2.19 4.35
CA VAL A 88 -5.78 2.96 5.55
C VAL A 88 -6.38 4.37 5.46
N ASN A 89 -7.26 4.70 6.41
CA ASN A 89 -7.72 6.07 6.58
C ASN A 89 -6.62 6.86 7.31
N ARG A 90 -6.11 7.94 6.70
CA ARG A 90 -5.05 8.81 7.25
C ARG A 90 -3.76 8.09 7.65
N GLY A 91 -3.32 7.11 6.86
CA GLY A 91 -2.02 6.44 7.04
C GLY A 91 -1.92 5.55 8.28
N ARG A 92 -3.04 5.21 8.93
CA ARG A 92 -3.05 4.29 10.07
C ARG A 92 -3.39 2.87 9.62
N PRO A 93 -2.43 1.92 9.58
CA PRO A 93 -2.68 0.51 9.27
C PRO A 93 -3.33 -0.21 10.47
N LEU A 94 -4.58 0.12 10.75
CA LEU A 94 -5.31 -0.39 11.91
C LEU A 94 -5.56 -1.90 11.82
N SER A 95 -5.58 -2.46 10.62
CA SER A 95 -5.85 -3.89 10.42
C SER A 95 -4.73 -4.80 10.92
N LEU A 96 -3.46 -4.41 10.74
CA LEU A 96 -2.31 -5.20 11.21
C LEU A 96 -2.29 -5.30 12.74
N MET A 97 -2.77 -4.25 13.42
CA MET A 97 -2.85 -4.19 14.88
C MET A 97 -4.02 -4.99 15.46
N ARG A 98 -5.02 -5.36 14.65
CA ARG A 98 -6.29 -5.96 15.11
C ARG A 98 -6.48 -7.41 14.68
N ILE A 99 -5.50 -7.97 13.97
CA ILE A 99 -5.53 -9.35 13.49
C ILE A 99 -4.52 -10.18 14.28
N ASN A 100 -4.86 -11.44 14.56
CA ASN A 100 -4.04 -12.40 15.30
C ASN A 100 -3.70 -11.99 16.75
N SER A 101 -4.59 -11.25 17.43
CA SER A 101 -4.40 -10.83 18.83
C SER A 101 -3.04 -10.14 19.07
N ALA A 102 -2.54 -9.42 18.06
CA ALA A 102 -1.26 -8.73 18.12
C ALA A 102 -1.25 -7.73 19.29
N VAL A 103 -0.13 -7.68 20.02
CA VAL A 103 0.11 -6.62 21.01
C VAL A 103 0.25 -5.27 20.29
N ASP A 104 -0.15 -4.21 20.97
CA ASP A 104 -0.14 -2.82 20.47
C ASP A 104 1.31 -2.32 20.30
N SER A 105 2.00 -2.82 19.29
CA SER A 105 3.40 -2.47 18.99
C SER A 105 3.63 -2.49 17.48
N ASP A 106 3.26 -1.40 16.81
CA ASP A 106 3.96 -1.06 15.57
C ASP A 106 5.37 -0.58 15.97
N PRO A 107 6.46 -1.26 15.57
CA PRO A 107 7.81 -0.81 15.88
C PRO A 107 8.16 0.57 15.29
N ARG A 108 7.28 1.15 14.44
CA ARG A 108 7.40 2.51 13.89
C ARG A 108 6.33 3.49 14.40
N GLY A 109 5.44 3.04 15.29
CA GLY A 109 4.38 3.84 15.87
C GLY A 109 3.35 4.38 14.86
N PRO A 110 2.24 4.96 15.36
CA PRO A 110 1.22 5.54 14.50
C PRO A 110 1.74 6.84 13.86
N GLY A 111 2.24 6.77 12.63
CA GLY A 111 2.41 7.95 11.78
C GLY A 111 3.83 8.44 11.50
N GLN A 112 4.89 7.66 11.75
CA GLN A 112 6.24 8.00 11.24
C GLN A 112 6.36 7.98 9.70
N TRP A 113 5.32 7.56 8.99
CA TRP A 113 5.25 7.53 7.53
C TRP A 113 5.12 8.91 6.89
N LEU A 114 4.56 9.88 7.62
CA LEU A 114 4.21 11.19 7.08
C LEU A 114 5.27 12.26 7.39
N SER A 115 6.23 12.00 8.28
CA SER A 115 7.17 13.02 8.75
C SER A 115 8.42 13.18 7.87
N ASP A 116 8.78 12.18 7.07
CA ASP A 116 10.14 12.11 6.54
C ASP A 116 10.25 12.47 5.04
N GLU A 117 9.15 12.45 4.25
CA GLU A 117 9.23 12.71 2.80
C GLU A 117 8.08 13.54 2.20
N ALA A 118 7.29 14.26 3.00
CA ALA A 118 6.32 15.22 2.47
C ALA A 118 6.98 16.58 2.13
N GLY A 119 8.01 16.53 1.28
CA GLY A 119 8.51 17.69 0.55
C GLY A 119 7.54 18.06 -0.57
N ILE A 120 6.42 18.71 -0.22
CA ILE A 120 5.57 19.38 -1.20
C ILE A 120 6.20 20.74 -1.50
N HIS A 121 6.83 20.85 -2.67
CA HIS A 121 6.96 22.12 -3.40
C HIS A 121 5.94 22.13 -4.54
#